data_AF-A0A699S655-F1
#
_entry.id   AF-A0A699S655-F1
#
_cell.length_a   1.000
_cell.length_b   1.000
_cell.length_c   1.000
_cell.angle_alpha   90.00
_cell.angle_beta   90.00
_cell.angle_gamma   90.00
#
_symmetry.space_group_name_H-M   'P 1'
#
loop_
_entity.id
_entity.type
_entity.pdbx_description
1 polymer ?
#
loop_
_entity_poly.entity_id
_entity_poly.type
_entity_poly.pdbx_seq_one_letter_code
_entity_poly.pdbx_strand_id
1 'polypeptide(L)' 'MKVDEQKLKDIPVVHNFPGIFREDLSGLPPSRKVEFRIDLIFGAMPVAKSLYRLAPTEMQELSNQLKELQDK' A
#
# COMPACT_ATOMS: atom_id res chain seq x y z
N MET A 1 19.66 3.19 -1.92
CA MET A 1 20.26 2.31 -2.93
C MET A 1 19.21 2.12 -4.02
N LYS A 2 19.29 2.87 -5.13
CA LYS A 2 18.41 2.64 -6.28
C LYS A 2 18.77 1.28 -6.85
N VAL A 3 17.88 0.30 -6.72
CA VAL A 3 18.00 -0.94 -7.50
C VAL A 3 17.77 -0.51 -8.94
N ASP A 4 18.77 -0.70 -9.80
CA ASP A 4 18.64 -0.47 -11.24
C ASP A 4 17.42 -1.23 -11.76
N GLU A 5 16.42 -0.52 -12.27
CA GLU A 5 15.18 -1.10 -12.84
C GLU A 5 15.47 -2.10 -13.96
N GLN A 6 16.60 -1.92 -14.66
CA GLN A 6 17.09 -2.86 -15.67
C GLN A 6 17.33 -4.25 -15.09
N LYS A 7 17.85 -4.35 -13.86
CA LYS A 7 18.19 -5.62 -13.21
C LYS A 7 16.97 -6.44 -12.78
N LEU A 8 15.82 -5.79 -12.53
CA LEU A 8 14.59 -6.48 -12.13
C LEU A 8 13.89 -7.13 -13.33
N LYS A 9 13.92 -6.48 -14.50
CA LYS A 9 13.35 -7.01 -15.75
C LYS A 9 14.11 -8.24 -16.26
N ASP A 10 15.39 -8.32 -15.95
CA ASP A 10 16.26 -9.45 -16.29
C ASP A 10 16.00 -10.71 -15.43
N ILE A 11 15.20 -10.60 -14.36
CA ILE A 11 14.81 -11.74 -13.53
C ILE A 11 13.73 -12.54 -14.28
N PRO A 12 13.97 -13.83 -14.63
CA PRO A 12 13.04 -14.61 -15.44
C PRO A 12 11.61 -14.69 -14.85
N VAL A 13 11.51 -14.70 -13.52
CA VAL A 13 10.22 -14.72 -12.81
C VAL A 13 9.45 -13.41 -13.02
N VAL A 14 10.11 -12.25 -12.99
CA VAL A 14 9.45 -10.95 -13.19
C VAL A 14 8.94 -10.81 -14.62
N HIS A 15 9.75 -11.23 -15.60
CA HIS A 15 9.37 -11.25 -17.02
C HIS A 15 8.12 -12.11 -17.28
N ASN A 16 7.97 -13.24 -16.57
CA ASN A 16 6.82 -14.13 -16.74
C ASN A 16 5.52 -13.58 -16.14
N PHE A 17 5.58 -12.55 -15.29
CA PHE A 17 4.41 -11.98 -14.61
C PHE A 17 4.36 -10.45 -14.68
N PRO A 18 4.28 -9.85 -15.89
CA PRO A 18 4.33 -8.40 -16.08
C PRO A 18 3.13 -7.66 -15.48
N GLY A 19 2.01 -8.35 -15.24
CA GLY A 19 0.83 -7.79 -14.57
C GLY A 19 0.87 -7.80 -13.04
N ILE A 20 1.80 -8.56 -12.44
CA ILE A 20 1.95 -8.69 -10.98
C ILE A 20 3.07 -7.76 -10.47
N PHE A 21 4.15 -7.66 -11.23
CA PHE A 21 5.31 -6.83 -10.91
C PHE A 21 5.31 -5.55 -11.74
N ARG A 22 4.25 -4.75 -11.60
CA ARG A 22 4.20 -3.43 -12.21
C ARG A 22 5.17 -2.48 -11.50
N GLU A 23 5.73 -1.55 -12.26
CA GLU A 23 6.60 -0.48 -11.73
C GLU A 23 5.84 0.41 -10.73
N ASP A 24 4.52 0.49 -10.89
CA ASP A 24 3.63 1.14 -9.95
C ASP A 24 2.93 0.10 -9.03
N LEU A 25 3.19 0.17 -7.73
CA LEU A 25 2.37 -0.53 -6.71
C LEU A 25 1.03 0.21 -6.46
N SER A 26 0.67 1.09 -7.38
CA SER A 26 -0.26 2.18 -7.13
C SER A 26 -1.73 1.73 -7.15
N GLY A 27 -2.03 0.56 -7.71
CA GLY A 27 -3.40 0.07 -7.85
C GLY A 27 -4.00 -0.49 -6.57
N LEU A 28 -5.27 -0.18 -6.33
CA LEU A 28 -6.09 -0.93 -5.36
C LEU A 28 -6.05 -2.42 -5.70
N PRO A 29 -6.11 -3.31 -4.71
CA PRO A 29 -6.18 -4.74 -4.98
C PRO A 29 -7.36 -5.00 -5.92
N PRO A 30 -7.20 -5.89 -6.93
CA PRO A 30 -8.26 -6.20 -7.87
C PRO A 30 -9.51 -6.65 -7.11
N SER A 31 -10.68 -6.35 -7.67
CA SER A 31 -11.96 -6.74 -7.09
C SER A 31 -11.96 -8.25 -6.85
N ARG A 32 -12.12 -8.63 -5.58
CA ARG A 32 -12.18 -10.05 -5.20
C ARG A 32 -13.64 -10.47 -5.20
N LYS A 33 -13.91 -11.71 -5.62
CA LYS A 33 -15.27 -12.29 -5.59
C LYS A 33 -15.81 -12.48 -4.16
N VAL A 34 -14.93 -12.40 -3.17
CA VAL A 34 -15.24 -12.52 -1.75
C VAL A 34 -15.00 -11.17 -1.09
N GLU A 35 -15.99 -10.71 -0.33
CA GLU A 35 -15.92 -9.50 0.48
C GLU A 35 -14.99 -9.73 1.69
N PHE A 36 -14.08 -8.78 1.94
CA PHE A 36 -13.29 -8.77 3.17
C PHE A 36 -14.18 -8.31 4.32
N ARG A 37 -14.41 -9.19 5.30
CA ARG A 37 -15.13 -8.86 6.53
C ARG A 37 -14.17 -8.84 7.70
N ILE A 38 -14.32 -7.85 8.57
CA ILE A 38 -13.60 -7.77 9.84
C ILE A 38 -14.62 -8.17 10.91
N ASP A 39 -14.58 -9.43 11.33
CA ASP A 39 -15.43 -9.92 12.39
C ASP A 39 -14.87 -9.48 13.74
N LEU A 40 -15.71 -8.83 14.54
CA LEU A 40 -15.36 -8.43 15.89
C LEU A 40 -15.73 -9.54 16.87
N ILE A 41 -14.84 -9.85 17.80
CA ILE A 41 -15.21 -10.67 18.94
C ILE A 41 -16.28 -9.96 19.77
N PHE A 42 -17.19 -10.72 20.37
CA PHE A 42 -18.25 -10.14 21.19
C PHE A 42 -17.65 -9.32 22.35
N GLY A 43 -18.10 -8.07 22.49
CA GLY A 43 -17.57 -7.13 23.50
C GLY A 43 -16.34 -6.33 23.07
N ALA A 44 -15.85 -6.48 21.83
CA ALA A 44 -14.82 -5.60 21.30
C ALA A 44 -15.33 -4.15 21.23
N MET A 45 -14.54 -3.22 21.76
CA MET A 45 -14.81 -1.79 21.70
C MET A 45 -13.90 -1.12 20.67
N PRO A 46 -14.38 -0.07 19.96
CA PRO A 46 -13.53 0.73 19.08
C PRO A 46 -12.34 1.33 19.83
N VAL A 47 -11.16 1.28 19.21
CA VAL A 47 -9.95 1.87 19.78
C VAL A 47 -9.76 3.28 19.21
N ALA A 48 -9.76 4.27 20.10
CA ALA A 48 -9.35 5.64 19.77
C ALA A 48 -8.05 5.96 20.53
N LYS A 49 -6.97 6.21 19.79
CA LYS A 49 -5.67 6.61 20.35
C LYS A 49 -5.23 7.93 19.71
N SER A 50 -4.54 8.76 20.49
CA SER A 50 -3.91 9.96 19.93
C SER A 50 -2.81 9.58 18.95
N LEU A 51 -2.66 10.36 17.88
CA LEU A 51 -1.56 10.19 16.94
C LEU A 51 -0.22 10.43 17.64
N TYR A 52 0.81 9.69 17.23
CA TYR A 52 2.18 9.96 17.64
C TYR A 52 2.66 11.31 17.09
N ARG A 53 3.61 11.93 17.78
CA ARG A 53 4.26 13.14 17.26
C ARG A 53 5.17 12.74 16.10
N LEU A 54 4.93 13.35 14.95
CA LEU A 54 5.74 13.21 13.75
C LEU A 54 6.50 14.52 13.51
N ALA A 55 7.70 14.42 12.95
CA ALA A 55 8.44 15.60 12.49
C ALA A 55 7.73 16.26 11.30
N PRO A 56 7.96 17.56 11.02
CA PRO A 56 7.30 18.24 9.90
C PRO A 56 7.47 17.55 8.54
N THR A 57 8.65 16.96 8.29
CA THR A 57 8.93 16.22 7.05
C THR A 57 8.13 14.93 6.94
N GLU A 58 7.93 14.21 8.05
CA GLU A 58 7.13 12.98 8.09
C GLU A 58 5.65 13.28 7.93
N MET A 59 5.17 14.38 8.52
CA MET A 59 3.79 14.87 8.36
C MET A 59 3.50 15.23 6.90
N GLN A 60 4.44 15.89 6.23
CA GLN A 60 4.30 16.25 4.82
C GLN A 60 4.23 15.00 3.94
N GLU A 61 5.12 14.04 4.17
CA GLU A 61 5.12 12.76 3.44
C GLU A 61 3.81 12.00 3.64
N LEU A 62 3.33 11.87 4.88
CA LEU A 62 2.05 11.23 5.19
C LEU A 62 0.89 11.93 4.46
N SER A 63 0.87 13.26 4.44
CA SER A 63 -0.15 14.03 3.74
C SER A 63 -0.13 13.78 2.23
N ASN A 64 1.06 13.65 1.62
CA ASN A 64 1.19 13.37 0.20
C ASN A 64 0.67 11.97 -0.14
N GLN A 65 1.00 10.97 0.68
CA GLN A 65 0.53 9.59 0.51
C GLN A 65 -0.98 9.48 0.66
N LEU A 66 -1.58 10.18 1.64
CA LEU A 66 -3.03 10.21 1.81
C LEU A 66 -3.74 10.85 0.61
N LYS A 67 -3.17 11.92 0.05
CA LYS A 67 -3.70 12.55 -1.16
C LYS A 67 -3.65 11.61 -2.36
N GLU A 68 -2.51 10.93 -2.57
CA GLU A 68 -2.36 9.94 -3.64
C GLU A 68 -3.37 8.80 -3.52
N LEU A 69 -3.68 8.35 -2.30
CA LEU A 69 -4.67 7.31 -2.05
C LEU A 69 -6.11 7.79 -2.29
N GLN A 70 -6.41 9.07 -2.08
CA GLN A 70 -7.76 9.62 -2.29
C GLN A 70 -8.04 9.88 -3.78
N ASP A 71 -7.00 10.23 -4.55
CA ASP A 71 -7.10 10.48 -5.99
C ASP A 71 -7.24 9.17 -6.83
N LYS A 72 -7.18 8.00 -6.18
CA LYS A 72 -7.29 6.65 -6.78
C LYS A 72 -8.61 5.99 -6.47
#